data_AF-A0A812JPK4-F1
#
_entry.id   AF-A0A812JPK4-F1
#
_cell.length_a   1.000
_cell.length_b   1.000
_cell.length_c   1.000
_cell.angle_alpha   90.00
_cell.angle_beta   90.00
_cell.angle_gamma   90.00
#
_symmetry.space_group_name_H-M   'P 1'
#
loop_
_entity.id
_entity.type
_entity.pdbx_description
1 polymer ?
#
loop_
_entity_poly.entity_id
_entity_poly.type
_entity_poly.pdbx_seq_one_letter_code
_entity_poly.pdbx_strand_id
1 'polypeptide(L)'
;MTVRGTLKYEVCEKVLHARLLEKGRSNVKEMGVVLEEALQATTQERETEVSDHLNKLVEETNQHVADVKHGLEVLKQRSEDEAAKQPNSAQMKIRTNMQQAMAKKHQQLLMDFQKAQMDFKRTLEHRQLREMQILMPEATEQQRQEMISEGQTAALMVAKKMAGTHALLLDEVRRIQDKHKDIIRLEQSITDLAQMFEEMAVLVDAQGEMLDAIEVHVNNTKGYTAQAEQELIKTRKAQMQGRKWMCCLSIVVLIVLLVILGPILIR
;
A
#
# COMPACT_ATOMS: atom_id res chain seq x y z
N MET A 1 27.72 -30.35 2.86
CA MET A 1 27.77 -29.08 2.10
C MET A 1 28.85 -28.21 2.72
N THR A 2 29.85 -27.81 1.94
CA THR A 2 31.08 -27.15 2.43
C THR A 2 30.81 -25.68 2.78
N VAL A 3 31.35 -25.17 3.90
CA VAL A 3 31.23 -23.78 4.40
C VAL A 3 31.51 -22.70 3.32
N ARG A 4 32.34 -23.04 2.33
CA ARG A 4 32.67 -22.21 1.16
C ARG A 4 31.49 -22.00 0.20
N GLY A 5 30.58 -22.97 0.10
CA GLY A 5 29.34 -22.86 -0.69
C GLY A 5 28.37 -21.89 -0.04
N THR A 6 28.10 -22.05 1.26
CA THR A 6 27.18 -21.18 2.03
C THR A 6 27.59 -19.70 2.02
N LEU A 7 28.90 -19.39 2.08
CA LEU A 7 29.37 -18.00 1.97
C LEU A 7 29.14 -17.40 0.57
N LYS A 8 29.33 -18.19 -0.49
CA LYS A 8 29.19 -17.73 -1.88
C LYS A 8 27.72 -17.44 -2.23
N TYR A 9 26.79 -18.27 -1.76
CA TYR A 9 25.35 -18.03 -1.88
C TYR A 9 24.93 -16.77 -1.13
N GLU A 10 25.40 -16.59 0.11
CA GLU A 10 25.04 -15.44 0.94
C GLU A 10 25.55 -14.11 0.35
N VAL A 11 26.75 -14.10 -0.24
CA VAL A 11 27.27 -12.92 -0.95
C VAL A 11 26.47 -12.63 -2.22
N CYS A 12 26.07 -13.65 -3.00
CA CYS A 12 25.22 -13.45 -4.18
C CYS A 12 23.84 -12.88 -3.83
N GLU A 13 23.21 -13.41 -2.78
CA GLU A 13 21.91 -12.95 -2.28
C GLU A 13 21.98 -11.49 -1.78
N LYS A 14 23.07 -11.14 -1.08
CA LYS A 14 23.35 -9.77 -0.64
C LYS A 14 23.54 -8.78 -1.79
N VAL A 15 24.28 -9.18 -2.82
CA VAL A 15 24.49 -8.36 -4.02
C VAL A 15 23.16 -8.18 -4.77
N LEU A 16 22.30 -9.21 -4.78
CA LEU A 16 20.97 -9.13 -5.37
C LEU A 16 20.08 -8.12 -4.66
N HIS A 17 19.95 -8.17 -3.33
CA HIS A 17 19.11 -7.22 -2.57
C HIS A 17 19.63 -5.78 -2.66
N ALA A 18 20.96 -5.59 -2.62
CA ALA A 18 21.54 -4.27 -2.83
C ALA A 18 21.22 -3.71 -4.23
N ARG A 19 21.25 -4.57 -5.26
CA ARG A 19 20.88 -4.18 -6.63
C ARG A 19 19.40 -3.83 -6.75
N LEU A 20 18.51 -4.57 -6.09
CA LEU A 20 17.07 -4.27 -6.06
C LEU A 20 16.77 -2.94 -5.36
N LEU A 21 17.48 -2.64 -4.26
CA LEU A 21 17.40 -1.33 -3.60
C LEU A 21 17.81 -0.19 -4.53
N GLU A 22 18.91 -0.34 -5.27
CA GLU A 22 19.37 0.68 -6.22
C GLU A 22 18.38 0.85 -7.38
N LYS A 23 17.81 -0.24 -7.90
CA LYS A 23 16.74 -0.17 -8.92
C LYS A 23 15.51 0.57 -8.41
N GLY A 24 15.00 0.21 -7.23
CA GLY A 24 13.86 0.91 -6.62
C GLY A 24 14.15 2.40 -6.41
N ARG A 25 15.36 2.77 -5.96
CA ARG A 25 15.78 4.18 -5.85
C ARG A 25 15.85 4.89 -7.20
N SER A 26 16.30 4.19 -8.24
CA SER A 26 16.31 4.73 -9.60
C SER A 26 14.90 5.01 -10.08
N ASN A 27 13.98 4.06 -9.90
CA ASN A 27 12.59 4.21 -10.30
C ASN A 27 11.93 5.37 -9.55
N VAL A 28 12.16 5.53 -8.24
CA VAL A 28 11.62 6.67 -7.47
C VAL A 28 12.16 8.02 -7.97
N LYS A 29 13.42 8.08 -8.40
CA LYS A 29 13.97 9.29 -9.04
C LYS A 29 13.30 9.57 -10.37
N GLU A 30 13.09 8.52 -11.17
CA GLU A 30 12.42 8.61 -12.46
C GLU A 30 10.95 9.04 -12.31
N MET A 31 10.25 8.56 -11.28
CA MET A 31 8.90 9.04 -10.94
C MET A 31 8.88 10.55 -10.66
N GLY A 32 9.93 11.11 -10.05
CA GLY A 32 10.06 12.56 -9.87
C GLY A 32 10.16 13.33 -11.20
N VAL A 33 10.87 12.76 -12.19
CA VAL A 33 10.96 13.33 -13.54
C VAL A 33 9.62 13.22 -14.27
N VAL A 34 8.98 12.05 -14.19
CA VAL A 34 7.65 11.81 -14.79
C VAL A 34 6.60 12.72 -14.17
N LEU A 35 6.68 13.03 -12.87
CA LEU A 35 5.82 13.99 -12.20
C LEU A 35 5.99 15.42 -12.76
N GLU A 36 7.24 15.85 -13.00
CA GLU A 36 7.52 17.15 -13.61
C GLU A 36 7.00 17.22 -15.05
N GLU A 37 7.20 16.16 -15.83
CA GLU A 37 6.63 16.03 -17.18
C GLU A 37 5.10 16.07 -17.13
N ALA A 38 4.49 15.41 -16.14
CA ALA A 38 3.07 15.48 -15.89
C ALA A 38 2.65 16.94 -15.78
N LEU A 39 3.29 17.72 -14.89
CA LEU A 39 2.90 19.11 -14.61
C LEU A 39 2.97 20.02 -15.86
N GLN A 40 3.83 19.67 -16.82
CA GLN A 40 4.01 20.38 -18.08
C GLN A 40 3.13 19.83 -19.23
N ALA A 41 2.51 18.66 -19.05
CA ALA A 41 1.63 18.07 -20.05
C ALA A 41 0.39 18.97 -20.25
N THR A 42 0.26 19.49 -21.46
CA THR A 42 -0.87 20.33 -21.88
C THR A 42 -1.82 19.61 -22.84
N THR A 43 -1.44 18.42 -23.31
CA THR A 43 -2.21 17.59 -24.23
C THR A 43 -2.63 16.28 -23.57
N GLN A 44 -3.83 15.82 -23.91
CA GLN A 44 -4.42 14.60 -23.35
C GLN A 44 -3.61 13.32 -23.64
N GLU A 45 -2.98 13.25 -24.80
CA GLU A 45 -2.12 12.12 -25.18
C GLU A 45 -0.92 12.00 -24.24
N ARG A 46 -0.23 13.11 -23.95
CA ARG A 46 0.89 13.13 -23.00
C ARG A 46 0.47 12.82 -21.58
N GLU A 47 -0.72 13.27 -21.15
CA GLU A 47 -1.22 12.93 -19.83
C GLU A 47 -1.43 11.42 -19.64
N THR A 48 -1.93 10.75 -20.69
CA THR A 48 -2.14 9.30 -20.68
C THR A 48 -0.80 8.57 -20.66
N GLU A 49 0.15 8.98 -21.53
CA GLU A 49 1.50 8.42 -21.59
C GLU A 49 2.23 8.53 -20.23
N VAL A 50 2.15 9.71 -19.61
CA VAL A 50 2.74 9.97 -18.29
C VAL A 50 2.12 9.09 -17.19
N SER A 51 0.78 8.92 -17.19
CA SER A 51 0.10 8.05 -16.22
C SER A 51 0.48 6.58 -16.41
N ASP A 52 0.55 6.11 -17.65
CA ASP A 52 0.95 4.72 -17.97
C ASP A 52 2.42 4.46 -17.58
N HIS A 53 3.31 5.41 -17.87
CA HIS A 53 4.71 5.31 -17.47
C HIS A 53 4.85 5.27 -15.94
N LEU A 54 4.11 6.11 -15.22
CA LEU A 54 4.13 6.07 -13.76
C LEU A 54 3.57 4.76 -13.21
N ASN A 55 2.43 4.29 -13.72
CA ASN A 55 1.82 3.04 -13.26
C ASN A 55 2.81 1.87 -13.38
N LYS A 56 3.58 1.83 -14.47
CA LYS A 56 4.67 0.86 -14.65
C LYS A 56 5.79 1.03 -13.62
N LEU A 57 6.26 2.26 -13.38
CA LEU A 57 7.30 2.52 -12.37
C LEU A 57 6.82 2.15 -10.97
N VAL A 58 5.55 2.39 -10.63
CA VAL A 58 4.93 2.00 -9.36
C VAL A 58 4.92 0.48 -9.23
N GLU A 59 4.47 -0.24 -10.25
CA GLU A 59 4.43 -1.71 -10.24
C GLU A 59 5.83 -2.33 -10.07
N GLU A 60 6.81 -1.86 -10.86
CA GLU A 60 8.20 -2.33 -10.76
C GLU A 60 8.81 -2.01 -9.39
N THR A 61 8.55 -0.81 -8.85
CA THR A 61 9.07 -0.41 -7.54
C THR A 61 8.41 -1.21 -6.42
N ASN A 62 7.10 -1.46 -6.48
CA ASN A 62 6.39 -2.32 -5.54
C ASN A 62 7.00 -3.72 -5.51
N GLN A 63 7.32 -4.29 -6.68
CA GLN A 63 7.99 -5.58 -6.76
C GLN A 63 9.38 -5.55 -6.12
N HIS A 64 10.20 -4.54 -6.43
CA HIS A 64 11.54 -4.40 -5.84
C HIS A 64 11.50 -4.24 -4.32
N VAL A 65 10.54 -3.46 -3.81
CA VAL A 65 10.37 -3.25 -2.38
C VAL A 65 9.92 -4.55 -1.71
N ALA A 66 8.97 -5.30 -2.30
CA ALA A 66 8.53 -6.59 -1.78
C ALA A 66 9.66 -7.63 -1.76
N ASP A 67 10.46 -7.72 -2.83
CA ASP A 67 11.58 -8.66 -2.93
C ASP A 67 12.67 -8.36 -1.90
N VAL A 68 12.97 -7.08 -1.66
CA VAL A 68 13.95 -6.68 -0.63
C VAL A 68 13.44 -7.00 0.76
N LYS A 69 12.16 -6.74 1.05
CA LYS A 69 11.55 -7.11 2.33
C LYS A 69 11.64 -8.61 2.58
N HIS A 70 11.22 -9.43 1.62
CA HIS A 70 11.29 -10.89 1.73
C HIS A 70 12.73 -11.37 1.99
N GLY A 71 13.70 -10.79 1.26
CA GLY A 71 15.12 -11.03 1.49
C GLY A 71 15.58 -10.71 2.91
N LEU A 72 15.15 -9.58 3.47
CA LEU A 72 15.49 -9.17 4.82
C LEU A 72 14.88 -10.10 5.88
N GLU A 73 13.66 -10.60 5.68
CA GLU A 73 13.01 -11.58 6.56
C GLU A 73 13.76 -12.91 6.57
N VAL A 74 14.10 -13.44 5.38
CA VAL A 74 14.89 -14.67 5.24
C VAL A 74 16.26 -14.52 5.91
N LEU A 75 16.91 -13.38 5.70
CA LEU A 75 18.19 -13.07 6.31
C LEU A 75 18.07 -13.02 7.85
N LYS A 76 17.02 -12.40 8.40
CA LYS A 76 16.79 -12.36 9.85
C LYS A 76 16.60 -13.75 10.44
N GLN A 77 15.71 -14.56 9.86
CA GLN A 77 15.43 -15.92 10.35
C GLN A 77 16.70 -16.78 10.37
N ARG A 78 17.51 -16.70 9.31
CA ARG A 78 18.80 -17.40 9.25
C ARG A 78 19.80 -16.91 10.30
N SER A 79 19.79 -15.61 10.61
CA SER A 79 20.59 -14.99 11.67
C SER A 79 20.24 -15.60 13.04
N GLU A 80 18.94 -15.74 13.33
CA GLU A 80 18.42 -16.29 14.58
C GLU A 80 18.74 -17.79 14.73
N ASP A 81 18.57 -18.58 13.66
CA ASP A 81 18.92 -20.01 13.62
C ASP A 81 20.42 -20.28 13.86
N GLU A 82 21.28 -19.39 13.38
CA GLU A 82 22.72 -19.48 13.57
C GLU A 82 23.16 -18.99 14.96
N ALA A 83 22.50 -17.95 15.49
CA ALA A 83 22.73 -17.47 16.85
C ALA A 83 22.43 -18.55 17.91
N ALA A 84 21.44 -19.41 17.66
CA ALA A 84 21.14 -20.57 18.49
C ALA A 84 22.26 -21.62 18.50
N LYS A 85 23.10 -21.69 17.45
CA LYS A 85 24.19 -22.67 17.31
C LYS A 85 25.54 -22.13 17.77
N GLN A 86 25.83 -20.85 17.49
CA GLN A 86 27.09 -20.19 17.86
C GLN A 86 26.82 -18.77 18.36
N PRO A 87 26.51 -18.62 19.66
CA PRO A 87 26.26 -17.31 20.23
C PRO A 87 27.53 -16.42 20.15
N ASN A 88 27.32 -15.16 19.77
CA ASN A 88 28.30 -14.07 19.90
C ASN A 88 29.58 -14.15 19.03
N SER A 89 29.53 -14.85 17.89
CA SER A 89 30.66 -14.86 16.95
C SER A 89 30.85 -13.49 16.26
N ALA A 90 32.09 -13.17 15.87
CA ALA A 90 32.38 -11.96 15.08
C ALA A 90 31.61 -11.94 13.75
N GLN A 91 31.42 -13.11 13.15
CA GLN A 91 30.66 -13.29 11.92
C GLN A 91 29.16 -12.97 12.11
N MET A 92 28.58 -13.31 13.27
CA MET A 92 27.21 -12.94 13.62
C MET A 92 27.05 -11.41 13.70
N LYS A 93 27.95 -10.72 14.42
CA LYS A 93 27.90 -9.25 14.55
C LYS A 93 28.00 -8.55 13.20
N ILE A 94 28.87 -9.01 12.30
CA ILE A 94 28.99 -8.47 10.94
C ILE A 94 27.68 -8.67 10.16
N ARG A 95 27.05 -9.84 10.27
CA ARG A 95 25.76 -10.13 9.62
C ARG A 95 24.64 -9.23 10.14
N THR A 96 24.48 -9.13 11.46
CA THR A 96 23.46 -8.28 12.10
C THR A 96 23.62 -6.81 11.71
N ASN A 97 24.84 -6.26 11.80
CA ASN A 97 25.09 -4.87 11.43
C ASN A 97 24.74 -4.59 9.96
N MET A 98 25.02 -5.55 9.07
CA MET A 98 24.72 -5.39 7.66
C MET A 98 23.22 -5.53 7.35
N GLN A 99 22.52 -6.44 8.04
CA GLN A 99 21.06 -6.57 7.98
C GLN A 99 20.39 -5.27 8.42
N GLN A 100 20.81 -4.69 9.55
CA GLN A 100 20.31 -3.41 10.02
C GLN A 100 20.59 -2.28 9.02
N ALA A 101 21.79 -2.26 8.41
CA ALA A 101 22.11 -1.26 7.39
C ALA A 101 21.22 -1.38 6.13
N MET A 102 20.95 -2.61 5.67
CA MET A 102 20.03 -2.84 4.54
C MET A 102 18.59 -2.50 4.88
N ALA A 103 18.12 -2.87 6.08
CA ALA A 103 16.78 -2.55 6.56
C ALA A 103 16.55 -1.04 6.64
N LYS A 104 17.52 -0.28 7.16
CA LYS A 104 17.48 1.20 7.13
C LYS A 104 17.42 1.76 5.71
N LYS A 105 18.21 1.23 4.78
CA LYS A 105 18.18 1.65 3.36
C LYS A 105 16.84 1.33 2.69
N HIS A 106 16.21 0.22 3.05
CA HIS A 106 14.91 -0.19 2.57
C HIS A 106 13.80 0.70 3.13
N GLN A 107 13.82 1.02 4.43
CA GLN A 107 12.91 1.98 5.04
C GLN A 107 12.99 3.35 4.38
N GLN A 108 14.20 3.86 4.14
CA GLN A 108 14.36 5.14 3.43
C GLN A 108 13.76 5.08 2.02
N LEU A 109 13.93 3.95 1.30
CA LEU A 109 13.31 3.78 -0.01
C LEU A 109 11.78 3.77 0.08
N LEU A 110 11.19 3.10 1.08
CA LEU A 110 9.74 3.11 1.33
C LEU A 110 9.22 4.55 1.53
N MET A 111 9.93 5.36 2.32
CA MET A 111 9.57 6.75 2.57
C MET A 111 9.68 7.61 1.31
N ASP A 112 10.80 7.52 0.60
CA ASP A 112 11.03 8.26 -0.63
C ASP A 112 9.95 7.90 -1.69
N PHE A 113 9.61 6.61 -1.78
CA PHE A 113 8.59 6.10 -2.71
C PHE A 113 7.19 6.54 -2.34
N GLN A 114 6.80 6.44 -1.07
CA GLN A 114 5.51 6.90 -0.57
C GLN A 114 5.34 8.41 -0.83
N LYS A 115 6.40 9.21 -0.60
CA LYS A 115 6.39 10.64 -0.90
C LYS A 115 6.15 10.91 -2.38
N ALA A 116 6.87 10.23 -3.27
CA ALA A 116 6.69 10.38 -4.71
C ALA A 116 5.26 10.02 -5.15
N GLN A 117 4.68 8.94 -4.61
CA GLN A 117 3.29 8.57 -4.90
C GLN A 117 2.27 9.59 -4.39
N MET A 118 2.45 10.14 -3.20
CA MET A 118 1.56 11.19 -2.66
C MET A 118 1.62 12.48 -3.49
N ASP A 119 2.82 12.90 -3.89
CA ASP A 119 3.00 14.11 -4.70
C ASP A 119 2.36 13.96 -6.09
N PHE A 120 2.43 12.75 -6.67
CA PHE A 120 1.74 12.44 -7.90
C PHE A 120 0.22 12.36 -7.74
N LYS A 121 -0.28 11.70 -6.69
CA LYS A 121 -1.70 11.66 -6.35
C LYS A 121 -2.28 13.09 -6.25
N ARG A 122 -1.63 13.97 -5.49
CA ARG A 122 -2.04 15.38 -5.36
C ARG A 122 -2.11 16.10 -6.71
N THR A 123 -1.15 15.81 -7.58
CA THR A 123 -1.09 16.40 -8.92
C THR A 123 -2.26 15.93 -9.79
N LEU A 124 -2.62 14.64 -9.74
CA LEU A 124 -3.80 14.12 -10.43
C LEU A 124 -5.10 14.71 -9.88
N GLU A 125 -5.27 14.74 -8.56
CA GLU A 125 -6.44 15.32 -7.90
C GLU A 125 -6.63 16.80 -8.28
N HIS A 126 -5.57 17.59 -8.22
CA HIS A 126 -5.61 19.01 -8.59
C HIS A 126 -6.01 19.21 -10.06
N ARG A 127 -5.58 18.33 -10.97
CA ARG A 127 -6.03 18.39 -12.38
C ARG A 127 -7.48 18.01 -12.54
N GLN A 128 -7.90 16.93 -11.92
CA GLN A 128 -9.30 16.49 -11.95
C GLN A 128 -10.23 17.58 -11.40
N LEU A 129 -9.79 18.28 -10.36
CA LEU A 129 -10.52 19.42 -9.78
C LEU A 129 -10.64 20.59 -10.78
N ARG A 130 -9.58 20.92 -11.53
CA ARG A 130 -9.62 21.94 -12.60
C ARG A 130 -10.55 21.54 -13.74
N GLU A 131 -10.52 20.28 -14.19
CA GLU A 131 -11.44 19.77 -15.21
C GLU A 131 -12.89 19.86 -14.74
N MET A 132 -13.16 19.47 -13.49
CA MET A 132 -14.48 19.59 -12.89
C MET A 132 -14.93 21.03 -12.69
N GLN A 133 -14.02 21.97 -12.47
CA GLN A 133 -14.36 23.40 -12.41
C GLN A 133 -14.87 23.92 -13.75
N ILE A 134 -14.30 23.45 -14.87
CA ILE A 134 -14.75 23.80 -16.22
C ILE A 134 -16.13 23.20 -16.51
N LEU A 135 -16.35 21.94 -16.12
CA LEU A 135 -17.62 21.23 -16.37
C LEU A 135 -18.75 21.63 -15.40
N MET A 136 -18.41 22.04 -14.18
CA MET A 136 -19.35 22.40 -13.11
C MET A 136 -18.90 23.69 -12.41
N PRO A 137 -19.02 24.84 -13.09
CA PRO A 137 -18.64 26.14 -12.52
C PRO A 137 -19.49 26.51 -11.30
N GLU A 138 -20.73 26.02 -11.23
CA GLU A 138 -21.69 26.29 -10.15
C GLU A 138 -21.37 25.56 -8.83
N ALA A 139 -20.55 24.51 -8.88
CA ALA A 139 -20.19 23.74 -7.69
C ALA A 139 -19.13 24.48 -6.87
N THR A 140 -19.16 24.37 -5.55
CA THR A 140 -18.04 24.86 -4.73
C THR A 140 -16.84 23.93 -4.86
N GLU A 141 -15.66 24.45 -4.55
CA GLU A 141 -14.43 23.65 -4.56
C GLU A 141 -14.49 22.46 -3.60
N GLN A 142 -15.06 22.66 -2.41
CA GLN A 142 -15.30 21.59 -1.44
C GLN A 142 -16.22 20.50 -2.00
N GLN A 143 -17.33 20.88 -2.64
CA GLN A 143 -18.22 19.91 -3.28
C GLN A 143 -17.52 19.14 -4.40
N ARG A 144 -16.65 19.79 -5.19
CA ARG A 144 -15.86 19.11 -6.23
C ARG A 144 -14.86 18.12 -5.61
N GLN A 145 -14.19 18.50 -4.53
CA GLN A 145 -13.23 17.65 -3.83
C GLN A 145 -13.91 16.43 -3.19
N GLU A 146 -15.07 16.62 -2.57
CA GLU A 146 -15.91 15.53 -2.04
C GLU A 146 -16.32 14.56 -3.16
N MET A 147 -16.75 15.06 -4.32
CA MET A 147 -17.08 14.23 -5.48
C MET A 147 -15.89 13.44 -6.04
N ILE A 148 -14.68 14.02 -6.00
CA ILE A 148 -13.45 13.31 -6.37
C ILE A 148 -13.15 12.21 -5.35
N SER A 149 -13.27 12.51 -4.05
CA SER A 149 -12.96 11.56 -2.98
C SER A 149 -13.95 10.41 -2.88
N GLU A 150 -15.24 10.67 -3.04
CA GLU A 150 -16.27 9.64 -2.81
C GLU A 150 -16.35 8.62 -3.94
N GLY A 151 -15.61 8.83 -5.04
CA GLY A 151 -15.74 8.06 -6.28
C GLY A 151 -17.14 8.14 -6.90
N GLN A 152 -18.06 8.90 -6.27
CA GLN A 152 -19.33 9.35 -6.80
C GLN A 152 -19.03 10.32 -7.91
N THR A 153 -18.69 9.71 -9.02
CA THR A 153 -18.14 10.32 -10.21
C THR A 153 -18.99 11.54 -10.52
N ALA A 154 -18.35 12.71 -10.57
CA ALA A 154 -18.90 13.90 -11.21
C ALA A 154 -19.61 13.55 -12.53
N ALA A 155 -19.13 12.51 -13.21
CA ALA A 155 -19.77 11.85 -14.34
C ALA A 155 -21.23 11.39 -14.14
N LEU A 156 -21.62 10.78 -13.02
CA LEU A 156 -23.02 10.41 -12.76
C LEU A 156 -23.87 11.67 -12.53
N MET A 157 -23.32 12.69 -11.87
CA MET A 157 -24.04 13.94 -11.59
C MET A 157 -24.15 14.84 -12.82
N VAL A 158 -23.09 14.93 -13.64
CA VAL A 158 -23.03 15.62 -14.93
C VAL A 158 -23.95 14.94 -15.93
N ALA A 159 -23.90 13.60 -16.06
CA ALA A 159 -24.82 12.84 -16.89
C ALA A 159 -26.29 13.01 -16.47
N LYS A 160 -26.55 13.13 -15.16
CA LYS A 160 -27.91 13.29 -14.61
C LYS A 160 -28.43 14.73 -14.69
N LYS A 161 -27.58 15.76 -14.58
CA LYS A 161 -27.97 17.17 -14.76
C LYS A 161 -28.12 17.57 -16.22
N MET A 162 -27.40 16.91 -17.14
CA MET A 162 -27.28 17.33 -18.55
C MET A 162 -27.77 16.25 -19.52
N ALA A 163 -28.84 15.54 -19.17
CA ALA A 163 -29.46 14.44 -19.94
C ALA A 163 -29.99 14.83 -21.35
N GLY A 164 -29.55 15.95 -21.93
CA GLY A 164 -29.94 16.44 -23.25
C GLY A 164 -28.79 16.70 -24.24
N THR A 165 -27.49 16.60 -23.86
CA THR A 165 -26.38 17.04 -24.73
C THR A 165 -25.28 16.00 -24.96
N HIS A 166 -25.12 15.64 -26.24
CA HIS A 166 -23.91 15.22 -27.00
C HIS A 166 -22.95 14.11 -26.51
N ALA A 167 -22.60 13.22 -27.44
CA ALA A 167 -21.61 12.14 -27.30
C ALA A 167 -20.20 12.56 -26.82
N LEU A 168 -19.79 13.80 -27.08
CA LEU A 168 -18.50 14.36 -26.61
C LEU A 168 -18.41 14.45 -25.07
N LEU A 169 -19.56 14.60 -24.39
CA LEU A 169 -19.60 14.68 -22.93
C LEU A 169 -19.49 13.30 -22.25
N LEU A 170 -19.94 12.24 -22.92
CA LEU A 170 -19.79 10.87 -22.42
C LEU A 170 -18.30 10.44 -22.43
N ASP A 171 -17.55 10.88 -23.43
CA ASP A 171 -16.12 10.61 -23.53
C ASP A 171 -15.33 11.31 -22.40
N GLU A 172 -15.66 12.57 -22.12
CA GLU A 172 -15.08 13.34 -21.03
C GLU A 172 -15.38 12.73 -19.65
N VAL A 173 -16.62 12.28 -19.45
CA VAL A 173 -17.07 11.55 -18.27
C VAL A 173 -16.27 10.26 -18.07
N ARG A 174 -16.10 9.47 -19.13
CA ARG A 174 -15.31 8.24 -19.09
C ARG A 174 -13.85 8.52 -18.75
N ARG A 175 -13.28 9.59 -19.32
CA ARG A 175 -11.91 10.02 -19.04
C ARG A 175 -11.70 10.36 -17.56
N ILE A 176 -12.62 11.12 -16.97
CA ILE A 176 -12.58 11.46 -15.53
C ILE A 176 -12.63 10.18 -14.69
N GLN A 177 -13.46 9.20 -15.08
CA GLN A 177 -13.56 7.92 -14.40
C GLN A 177 -12.26 7.11 -14.49
N ASP A 178 -11.61 7.07 -15.66
CA ASP A 178 -10.37 6.35 -15.84
C ASP A 178 -9.22 6.98 -15.05
N LYS A 179 -9.11 8.33 -15.01
CA LYS A 179 -8.17 9.05 -14.12
C LYS A 179 -8.41 8.74 -12.64
N HIS A 180 -9.67 8.64 -12.22
CA HIS A 180 -10.01 8.30 -10.84
C HIS A 180 -9.57 6.88 -10.45
N LYS A 181 -9.57 5.92 -11.38
CA LYS A 181 -9.03 4.58 -11.11
C LYS A 181 -7.54 4.61 -10.81
N ASP A 182 -6.78 5.47 -11.49
CA ASP A 182 -5.34 5.62 -11.22
C ASP A 182 -5.08 6.23 -9.83
N ILE A 183 -5.91 7.18 -9.39
CA ILE A 183 -5.88 7.70 -8.01
C ILE A 183 -6.13 6.57 -7.00
N ILE A 184 -7.16 5.74 -7.20
CA ILE A 184 -7.47 4.61 -6.32
C ILE A 184 -6.30 3.62 -6.26
N ARG A 185 -5.65 3.31 -7.39
CA ARG A 185 -4.48 2.42 -7.43
C ARG A 185 -3.31 2.97 -6.62
N LEU A 186 -3.05 4.27 -6.73
CA LEU A 186 -2.01 4.93 -5.93
C LEU A 186 -2.36 4.89 -4.44
N GLU A 187 -3.62 5.11 -4.06
CA GLU A 187 -4.04 5.01 -2.66
C GLU A 187 -3.84 3.60 -2.07
N GLN A 188 -4.16 2.56 -2.85
CA GLN A 188 -3.89 1.18 -2.47
C GLN A 188 -2.39 0.96 -2.27
N SER A 189 -1.57 1.37 -3.24
CA SER A 189 -0.11 1.23 -3.14
C SER A 189 0.47 1.99 -1.95
N ILE A 190 0.02 3.22 -1.66
CA ILE A 190 0.45 4.00 -0.48
C ILE A 190 0.09 3.27 0.82
N THR A 191 -1.09 2.65 0.87
CA THR A 191 -1.55 1.89 2.03
C THR A 191 -0.71 0.64 2.25
N ASP A 192 -0.40 -0.10 1.17
CA ASP A 192 0.47 -1.27 1.22
C ASP A 192 1.88 -0.91 1.70
N LEU A 193 2.44 0.22 1.21
CA LEU A 193 3.74 0.72 1.66
C LEU A 193 3.74 1.09 3.15
N ALA A 194 2.64 1.69 3.64
CA ALA A 194 2.50 2.01 5.06
C ALA A 194 2.47 0.73 5.93
N GLN A 195 1.79 -0.33 5.47
CA GLN A 195 1.80 -1.62 6.15
C GLN A 195 3.20 -2.24 6.13
N MET A 196 3.87 -2.25 4.97
CA MET A 196 5.26 -2.74 4.87
C MET A 196 6.21 -1.97 5.78
N PHE A 197 5.99 -0.67 5.95
CA PHE A 197 6.77 0.14 6.87
C PHE A 197 6.58 -0.30 8.33
N GLU A 198 5.34 -0.55 8.75
CA GLU A 198 5.04 -1.06 10.10
C GLU A 198 5.70 -2.43 10.34
N GLU A 199 5.67 -3.32 9.35
CA GLU A 199 6.32 -4.63 9.43
C GLU A 199 7.86 -4.53 9.50
N MET A 200 8.45 -3.53 8.84
CA MET A 200 9.88 -3.23 8.90
C MET A 200 10.32 -2.71 10.28
N ALA A 201 9.40 -2.22 11.11
CA ALA A 201 9.69 -1.73 12.45
C ALA A 201 10.27 -2.83 13.37
N VAL A 202 9.96 -4.11 13.11
CA VAL A 202 10.48 -5.28 13.83
C VAL A 202 11.89 -5.69 13.34
N LEU A 203 12.33 -5.14 12.21
CA LEU A 203 13.65 -5.39 11.62
C LEU A 203 14.68 -4.30 11.98
N VAL A 204 14.24 -3.17 12.54
CA VAL A 204 15.09 -2.03 12.89
C VAL A 204 14.81 -1.60 14.33
N ASP A 205 15.82 -1.65 15.20
CA ASP A 205 15.72 -1.26 16.63
C ASP A 205 15.40 0.23 16.88
N ALA A 206 15.30 1.05 15.83
CA ALA A 206 15.10 2.49 15.91
C ALA A 206 13.70 2.89 15.43
N GLN A 207 12.67 2.64 16.24
CA GLN A 207 11.28 3.03 15.93
C GLN A 207 10.95 4.50 16.31
N GLY A 208 11.75 5.14 17.17
CA GLY A 208 11.38 6.43 17.80
C GLY A 208 11.50 7.69 16.92
N GLU A 209 12.53 7.82 16.08
CA GLU A 209 12.77 9.06 15.29
C GLU A 209 11.99 9.12 13.96
N MET A 210 11.34 8.02 13.55
CA MET A 210 10.87 7.83 12.17
C MET A 210 9.34 7.77 12.04
N LEU A 211 8.62 7.44 13.12
CA LEU A 211 7.15 7.39 13.15
C LEU A 211 6.48 8.75 12.85
N ASP A 212 7.10 9.86 13.27
CA ASP A 212 6.56 11.21 13.07
C ASP A 212 6.40 11.57 11.58
N ALA A 213 7.31 11.11 10.70
CA ALA A 213 7.19 11.37 9.27
C ALA A 213 5.97 10.66 8.66
N ILE A 214 5.69 9.43 9.07
CA ILE A 214 4.61 8.63 8.49
C ILE A 214 3.26 8.98 9.07
N GLU A 215 3.14 9.26 10.36
CA GLU A 215 1.89 9.77 10.91
C GLU A 215 1.49 11.10 10.28
N VAL A 216 2.42 12.04 10.09
CA VAL A 216 2.15 13.32 9.43
C VAL A 216 1.77 13.14 7.95
N HIS A 217 2.34 12.17 7.25
CA HIS A 217 2.10 11.95 5.82
C HIS A 217 0.87 11.08 5.53
N VAL A 218 0.62 10.06 6.34
CA VAL A 218 -0.57 9.19 6.25
C VAL A 218 -1.81 9.91 6.75
N ASN A 219 -1.75 10.74 7.79
CA ASN A 219 -2.92 11.49 8.28
C ASN A 219 -3.45 12.50 7.25
N ASN A 220 -2.56 13.05 6.41
CA ASN A 220 -2.94 13.87 5.24
C ASN A 220 -3.55 13.05 4.08
N THR A 221 -3.30 11.75 4.02
CA THR A 221 -3.90 10.83 3.03
C THR A 221 -5.23 10.25 3.54
N LYS A 222 -5.36 10.05 4.86
CA LYS A 222 -6.57 9.55 5.55
C LYS A 222 -7.78 10.49 5.49
N GLY A 223 -7.59 11.76 5.10
CA GLY A 223 -8.69 12.71 4.88
C GLY A 223 -9.75 12.24 3.87
N TYR A 224 -9.45 11.22 3.05
CA TYR A 224 -10.33 10.74 1.99
C TYR A 224 -10.63 9.23 2.03
N THR A 225 -10.16 8.49 3.05
CA THR A 225 -10.42 7.03 3.20
C THR A 225 -11.67 6.71 4.03
N ALA A 226 -12.62 7.63 4.16
CA ALA A 226 -13.85 7.42 4.95
C ALA A 226 -14.71 6.23 4.47
N GLN A 227 -14.46 5.70 3.26
CA GLN A 227 -15.11 4.49 2.75
C GLN A 227 -14.34 3.19 3.05
N ALA A 228 -13.01 3.21 3.20
CA ALA A 228 -12.24 2.03 3.62
C ALA A 228 -12.54 1.65 5.09
N GLU A 229 -12.81 2.65 5.93
CA GLU A 229 -13.22 2.41 7.32
C GLU A 229 -14.62 1.77 7.40
N GLN A 230 -15.54 2.12 6.50
CA GLN A 230 -16.88 1.51 6.48
C GLN A 230 -16.87 0.04 6.06
N GLU A 231 -15.99 -0.38 5.16
CA GLU A 231 -15.84 -1.79 4.78
C GLU A 231 -15.15 -2.60 5.89
N LEU A 232 -14.09 -2.08 6.52
CA LEU A 232 -13.43 -2.75 7.65
C LEU A 232 -14.33 -2.83 8.90
N ILE A 233 -15.19 -1.82 9.17
CA ILE A 233 -16.18 -1.87 10.24
C ILE A 233 -17.28 -2.91 9.94
N LYS A 234 -17.72 -3.06 8.68
CA LYS A 234 -18.65 -4.12 8.28
C LYS A 234 -18.05 -5.50 8.49
N THR A 235 -16.79 -5.71 8.12
CA THR A 235 -16.07 -6.99 8.32
C THR A 235 -15.85 -7.31 9.81
N ARG A 236 -15.52 -6.30 10.64
CA ARG A 236 -15.35 -6.48 12.09
C ARG A 236 -16.68 -6.77 12.81
N LYS A 237 -17.78 -6.14 12.39
CA LYS A 237 -19.13 -6.42 12.92
C LYS A 237 -19.62 -7.82 12.52
N ALA A 238 -19.34 -8.26 11.29
CA ALA A 238 -19.61 -9.63 10.85
C ALA A 238 -18.81 -10.67 11.64
N GLN A 239 -17.53 -10.40 11.92
CA GLN A 239 -16.68 -11.27 12.74
C GLN A 239 -17.14 -11.36 14.20
N MET A 240 -17.60 -10.24 14.80
CA MET A 240 -18.16 -10.23 16.15
C MET A 240 -19.50 -10.96 16.26
N GLN A 241 -20.36 -10.86 15.24
CA GLN A 241 -21.61 -11.63 15.19
C GLN A 241 -21.35 -13.14 15.00
N GLY A 242 -20.36 -13.51 14.19
CA GLY A 242 -19.91 -14.90 14.01
C GLY A 242 -19.44 -15.54 15.32
N ARG A 243 -18.66 -14.83 16.16
CA ARG A 243 -18.21 -15.34 17.47
C ARG A 243 -19.37 -15.59 18.44
N LYS A 244 -20.42 -14.75 18.43
CA LYS A 244 -21.62 -14.95 19.27
C LYS A 244 -22.40 -16.19 18.82
N TRP A 245 -22.52 -16.40 17.50
CA TRP A 245 -23.17 -17.59 16.93
C TRP A 245 -22.39 -18.87 17.20
N MET A 246 -21.05 -18.85 17.08
CA MET A 246 -20.23 -20.02 17.42
C MET A 246 -20.32 -20.37 18.92
N CYS A 247 -20.39 -19.38 19.81
CA CYS A 247 -20.56 -19.63 21.24
C CYS A 247 -21.93 -20.23 21.56
N CYS A 248 -23.01 -19.70 20.97
CA CYS A 248 -24.35 -20.30 21.09
C CYS A 248 -24.41 -21.73 20.53
N LEU A 249 -23.83 -21.97 19.36
CA LEU A 249 -23.78 -23.31 18.76
C LEU A 249 -23.02 -24.29 19.67
N SER A 250 -21.89 -23.87 20.25
CA SER A 250 -21.12 -24.68 21.19
C SER A 250 -21.91 -25.05 22.45
N ILE A 251 -22.72 -24.14 23.00
CA ILE A 251 -23.56 -24.42 24.18
C ILE A 251 -24.67 -25.42 23.82
N VAL A 252 -25.31 -25.26 22.65
CA VAL A 252 -26.37 -26.18 22.19
C VAL A 252 -25.81 -27.60 21.99
N VAL A 253 -24.63 -27.74 21.38
CA VAL A 253 -23.98 -29.06 21.22
C VAL A 253 -23.67 -29.70 22.58
N LEU A 254 -23.23 -28.92 23.57
CA LEU A 254 -22.93 -29.41 24.92
C LEU A 254 -24.19 -29.93 25.64
N ILE A 255 -25.32 -29.23 25.51
CA ILE A 255 -26.60 -29.66 26.07
C ILE A 255 -27.08 -30.96 25.42
N VAL A 256 -26.97 -31.06 24.09
CA VAL A 256 -27.35 -32.29 23.36
C VAL A 256 -26.50 -33.47 23.81
N LEU A 257 -25.19 -33.29 23.99
CA LEU A 257 -24.31 -34.33 24.52
C LEU A 257 -24.71 -34.79 25.92
N LEU A 258 -25.07 -33.87 26.82
CA LEU A 258 -25.50 -34.22 28.18
C LEU A 258 -26.83 -34.98 28.19
N VAL A 259 -27.77 -34.65 27.31
CA VAL A 259 -29.06 -35.35 27.19
C VAL A 259 -28.89 -36.76 26.63
N ILE A 260 -27.94 -36.96 25.70
CA ILE A 260 -27.66 -38.28 25.13
C ILE A 260 -26.85 -39.15 26.10
N LEU A 261 -25.83 -38.58 26.75
CA LEU A 261 -24.91 -39.32 27.62
C LEU A 261 -25.46 -39.54 29.03
N GLY A 262 -26.31 -38.65 29.54
CA GLY A 262 -26.92 -38.77 30.88
C GLY A 262 -27.69 -40.08 31.10
N PRO A 263 -28.60 -40.49 30.19
CA PRO A 263 -29.33 -41.75 30.31
C PRO A 263 -28.46 -43.00 30.17
N ILE A 264 -27.29 -42.88 29.55
CA ILE A 264 -26.33 -43.98 29.34
C ILE A 264 -25.44 -44.14 30.59
N LEU A 265 -25.12 -43.06 31.29
CA LEU A 265 -24.32 -43.07 32.53
C LEU A 265 -25.12 -43.39 33.80
N ILE A 266 -26.46 -43.26 33.75
CA ILE A 266 -27.37 -43.52 34.89
C ILE A 266 -27.96 -44.95 34.83
N ARG A 267 -27.65 -45.72 33.78
CA ARG A 267 -27.92 -47.17 33.71
C ARG A 267 -26.71 -47.96 34.17
#